data_AF-J9ESJ3-F1
#
_entry.id   AF-J9ESJ3-F1
#
_cell.length_a   1.000
_cell.length_b   1.000
_cell.length_c   1.000
_cell.angle_alpha   90.00
_cell.angle_beta   90.00
_cell.angle_gamma   90.00
#
_symmetry.space_group_name_H-M   'P 1'
#
loop_
_entity.id
_entity.type
_entity.pdbx_description
1 polymer ?
#
loop_
_entity_poly.entity_id
_entity_poly.type
_entity_poly.pdbx_seq_one_letter_code
_entity_poly.pdbx_strand_id
1 'polypeptide(L)'
;MRFQIIIDSLHFVGSCNAVLQAANKQMFLEDCIAAHMFLPLEAFHFGSLLKGQFLSHFSRVACLGTALEQLRSLNVLRALRNCPAIVDPMFVDFEHDRDIFIVRFAILDGGFRSKNNENSKITNTSPIPGSAIALKVRYNSIRRVLVDLRVKLPNGARGRRIYFHLNYPPEIRKYQRKTEDDEDKIGSDGNRWRSIPENNDDKRDNCAAINESPYFCLQLRQHVSDHTLYQLLSRLRVRAVLSIEFANLKFRYLSVFDYVDAPVRFIGCDYRPYACDEVIISKERNYELPFSRVDPACEKKIRDCDVFGLEYLIAALLSRGAVVKDQILIDKRTRDAFVDMILQRFKDNEELTLEALERLINMIDESKQTPCLFTSFQKIRNTLGGQKDILEEIYHDNKREGYQRVRKVSF
;
A
#
# COMPACT_ATOMS: atom_id res chain seq x y z
N MET A 1 -23.05 12.86 13.56
CA MET A 1 -23.74 14.17 13.39
C MET A 1 -22.81 15.38 13.62
N ARG A 2 -22.04 15.48 14.72
CA ARG A 2 -21.17 16.65 14.98
C ARG A 2 -20.04 16.85 13.95
N PHE A 3 -19.37 15.80 13.47
CA PHE A 3 -18.23 15.94 12.55
C PHE A 3 -18.59 16.46 11.15
N GLN A 4 -19.71 16.03 10.59
CA GLN A 4 -20.18 16.52 9.29
C GLN A 4 -20.55 18.01 9.37
N ILE A 5 -21.20 18.42 10.45
CA ILE A 5 -21.55 19.83 10.72
C ILE A 5 -20.27 20.66 10.89
N ILE A 6 -19.28 20.17 11.64
CA ILE A 6 -17.98 20.86 11.81
C ILE A 6 -17.28 21.02 10.45
N ILE A 7 -17.22 19.96 9.65
CA ILE A 7 -16.59 20.01 8.33
C ILE A 7 -17.35 20.94 7.38
N ASP A 8 -18.68 20.87 7.34
CA ASP A 8 -19.55 21.67 6.47
C ASP A 8 -19.63 23.14 6.86
N SER A 9 -19.57 23.47 8.15
CA SER A 9 -19.48 24.85 8.65
C SER A 9 -18.11 25.49 8.44
N LEU A 10 -17.02 24.71 8.45
CA LEU A 10 -15.67 25.26 8.34
C LEU A 10 -15.23 25.58 6.90
N HIS A 11 -16.09 25.39 5.89
CA HIS A 11 -15.85 25.76 4.47
C HIS A 11 -14.40 25.56 3.98
N PHE A 12 -13.76 24.45 4.33
CA PHE A 12 -12.38 24.21 3.90
C PHE A 12 -12.29 24.10 2.38
N VAL A 13 -11.75 25.13 1.73
CA VAL A 13 -11.50 25.19 0.28
C VAL A 13 -10.07 24.71 0.03
N GLY A 14 -9.90 23.59 -0.67
CA GLY A 14 -8.60 23.06 -1.07
C GLY A 14 -8.34 21.60 -0.65
N SER A 15 -7.30 21.00 -1.22
CA SER A 15 -6.89 19.61 -0.93
C SER A 15 -5.84 19.57 0.16
N CYS A 16 -6.10 18.86 1.25
CA CYS A 16 -5.25 18.84 2.45
C CYS A 16 -5.17 17.43 3.05
N ASN A 17 -3.98 17.05 3.51
CA ASN A 17 -3.73 15.73 4.11
C ASN A 17 -4.53 15.51 5.40
N ALA A 18 -4.63 16.52 6.25
CA ALA A 18 -5.47 16.52 7.44
C ALA A 18 -5.98 17.94 7.66
N VAL A 19 -7.25 18.03 8.05
CA VAL A 19 -8.02 19.26 8.20
C VAL A 19 -8.45 19.42 9.65
N LEU A 20 -8.80 18.31 10.32
CA LEU A 20 -9.17 18.29 11.72
C LEU A 20 -8.68 16.99 12.36
N GLN A 21 -8.06 17.08 13.53
CA GLN A 21 -7.70 15.91 14.34
C GLN A 21 -8.63 15.81 15.54
N ALA A 22 -9.35 14.70 15.65
CA ALA A 22 -10.24 14.43 16.76
C ALA A 22 -9.56 13.46 17.74
N ALA A 23 -9.01 14.02 18.82
CA ALA A 23 -8.31 13.26 19.86
C ALA A 23 -9.08 13.14 21.18
N ASN A 24 -10.08 14.01 21.43
CA ASN A 24 -10.78 14.08 22.71
C ASN A 24 -11.76 12.91 22.89
N LYS A 25 -11.74 12.26 24.07
CA LYS A 25 -12.65 11.16 24.44
C LYS A 25 -14.13 11.57 24.38
N GLN A 26 -14.45 12.81 24.74
CA GLN A 26 -15.82 13.32 24.75
C GLN A 26 -16.46 13.47 23.36
N MET A 27 -15.67 13.35 22.27
CA MET A 27 -16.17 13.44 20.90
C MET A 27 -16.61 12.10 20.32
N PHE A 28 -16.34 10.99 21.01
CA PHE A 28 -16.59 9.64 20.52
C PHE A 28 -17.43 8.84 21.54
N LEU A 29 -18.15 7.84 21.05
CA LEU A 29 -18.88 6.92 21.91
C LEU A 29 -17.90 6.03 22.68
N GLU A 30 -18.22 5.74 23.93
CA GLU A 30 -17.53 4.73 24.75
C GLU A 30 -18.25 3.36 24.70
N ASP A 31 -19.28 3.24 23.85
CA ASP A 31 -20.08 2.02 23.69
C ASP A 31 -19.23 0.78 23.41
N CYS A 32 -19.66 -0.38 23.92
CA CYS A 32 -18.97 -1.67 23.79
C CYS A 32 -19.45 -2.50 22.59
N ILE A 33 -19.39 -1.93 21.38
CA ILE A 33 -19.72 -2.68 20.16
C ILE A 33 -18.56 -3.64 19.82
N ALA A 34 -18.85 -4.95 19.87
CA ALA A 34 -17.88 -6.01 19.63
C ALA A 34 -17.40 -6.09 18.17
N ALA A 35 -18.30 -5.88 17.21
CA ALA A 35 -17.98 -5.94 15.79
C ALA A 35 -18.93 -5.09 14.93
N HIS A 36 -18.45 -4.66 13.77
CA HIS A 36 -19.29 -4.17 12.68
C HIS A 36 -19.10 -5.10 11.49
N MET A 37 -20.11 -5.93 11.22
CA MET A 37 -20.04 -6.99 10.20
C MET A 37 -20.75 -6.55 8.91
N PHE A 38 -20.30 -7.11 7.79
CA PHE A 38 -20.87 -6.94 6.46
C PHE A 38 -21.00 -5.48 6.02
N LEU A 39 -20.06 -4.62 6.43
CA LEU A 39 -20.07 -3.22 5.99
C LEU A 39 -19.75 -3.17 4.49
N PRO A 40 -20.66 -2.65 3.67
CA PRO A 40 -20.55 -2.76 2.22
C PRO A 40 -19.51 -1.80 1.65
N LEU A 41 -18.68 -2.32 0.76
CA LEU A 41 -17.66 -1.54 0.08
C LEU A 41 -18.04 -1.28 -1.38
N GLU A 42 -17.67 -0.10 -1.84
CA GLU A 42 -17.68 0.26 -3.25
C GLU A 42 -16.36 -0.17 -3.90
N ALA A 43 -15.24 0.06 -3.20
CA ALA A 43 -13.90 -0.27 -3.66
C ALA A 43 -12.91 -0.30 -2.48
N PHE A 44 -11.73 -0.87 -2.73
CA PHE A 44 -10.54 -0.61 -1.93
C PHE A 44 -9.36 -0.23 -2.84
N HIS A 45 -8.39 0.46 -2.24
CA HIS A 45 -7.24 0.99 -2.97
C HIS A 45 -5.96 0.83 -2.17
N PHE A 46 -4.85 0.58 -2.87
CA PHE A 46 -3.51 0.76 -2.33
C PHE A 46 -2.86 1.98 -2.96
N GLY A 47 -2.16 2.77 -2.15
CA GLY A 47 -1.56 3.99 -2.63
C GLY A 47 -0.67 4.70 -1.64
N SER A 48 -0.35 5.94 -1.99
CA SER A 48 0.46 6.85 -1.18
C SER A 48 -0.18 8.26 -1.14
N LEU A 49 0.25 9.07 -0.18
CA LEU A 49 -0.21 10.46 -0.04
C LEU A 49 0.88 11.44 -0.47
N LEU A 50 0.55 12.28 -1.44
CA LEU A 50 1.42 13.34 -1.93
C LEU A 50 0.66 14.67 -2.02
N LYS A 51 1.07 15.66 -1.21
CA LYS A 51 0.57 17.06 -1.28
C LYS A 51 -0.96 17.18 -1.34
N GLY A 52 -1.69 16.52 -0.45
CA GLY A 52 -3.17 16.55 -0.41
C GLY A 52 -3.84 15.66 -1.47
N GLN A 53 -3.06 14.84 -2.18
CA GLN A 53 -3.56 13.87 -3.16
C GLN A 53 -3.27 12.46 -2.67
N PHE A 54 -4.25 11.57 -2.82
CA PHE A 54 -4.07 10.13 -2.74
C PHE A 54 -3.80 9.60 -4.15
N LEU A 55 -2.58 9.10 -4.35
CA LEU A 55 -2.16 8.42 -5.56
C LEU A 55 -2.43 6.93 -5.38
N SER A 56 -3.46 6.43 -6.07
CA SER A 56 -3.84 5.03 -6.04
C SER A 56 -3.03 4.27 -7.10
N HIS A 57 -2.22 3.32 -6.65
CA HIS A 57 -1.43 2.42 -7.49
C HIS A 57 -2.12 1.09 -7.78
N PHE A 58 -3.10 0.75 -6.94
CA PHE A 58 -3.97 -0.38 -7.12
C PHE A 58 -5.40 0.01 -6.76
N SER A 59 -6.37 -0.37 -7.57
CA SER A 59 -7.80 -0.18 -7.30
C SER A 59 -8.59 -1.43 -7.64
N ARG A 60 -9.41 -1.90 -6.68
CA ARG A 60 -10.40 -2.93 -6.96
C ARG A 60 -11.79 -2.48 -6.54
N VAL A 61 -12.70 -2.52 -7.49
CA VAL A 61 -14.11 -2.14 -7.32
C VAL A 61 -14.94 -3.39 -6.97
N ALA A 62 -16.00 -3.21 -6.19
CA ALA A 62 -16.91 -4.27 -5.79
C ALA A 62 -17.74 -4.83 -6.96
N CYS A 63 -18.25 -3.94 -7.80
CA CYS A 63 -19.08 -4.27 -8.96
C CYS A 63 -18.23 -4.26 -10.23
N LEU A 64 -17.61 -5.41 -10.53
CA LEU A 64 -16.84 -5.61 -11.77
C LEU A 64 -17.69 -6.31 -12.83
N GLY A 65 -17.57 -5.86 -14.08
CA GLY A 65 -18.22 -6.51 -15.22
C GLY A 65 -19.74 -6.37 -15.25
N THR A 66 -20.38 -7.29 -15.95
CA THR A 66 -21.83 -7.39 -16.14
C THR A 66 -22.57 -7.72 -14.84
N ALA A 67 -23.86 -7.38 -14.78
CA ALA A 67 -24.71 -7.74 -13.63
C ALA A 67 -24.71 -9.26 -13.32
N LEU A 68 -24.58 -10.09 -14.37
CA LEU A 68 -24.46 -11.53 -14.23
C LEU A 68 -23.14 -11.96 -13.55
N GLU A 69 -22.02 -11.33 -13.91
CA GLU A 69 -20.72 -11.60 -13.27
C GLU A 69 -20.69 -11.14 -11.81
N GLN A 70 -21.33 -10.02 -11.50
CA GLN A 70 -21.49 -9.54 -10.14
C GLN A 70 -22.31 -10.54 -9.30
N LEU A 71 -23.43 -11.04 -9.83
CA LEU A 71 -24.25 -12.05 -9.19
C LEU A 71 -23.48 -13.37 -9.00
N ARG A 72 -22.71 -13.80 -10.02
CA ARG A 72 -21.83 -14.98 -9.90
C ARG A 72 -20.79 -14.80 -8.81
N SER A 73 -20.15 -13.64 -8.73
CA SER A 73 -19.15 -13.33 -7.70
C SER A 73 -19.75 -13.39 -6.30
N LEU A 74 -20.95 -12.82 -6.11
CA LEU A 74 -21.69 -12.90 -4.86
C LEU A 74 -22.03 -14.35 -4.48
N ASN A 75 -22.51 -15.14 -5.44
CA ASN A 75 -22.86 -16.55 -5.20
C ASN A 75 -21.63 -17.41 -4.88
N VAL A 76 -20.50 -17.18 -5.54
CA VAL A 76 -19.21 -17.81 -5.20
C VAL A 76 -18.82 -17.46 -3.77
N LEU A 77 -18.92 -16.18 -3.39
CA LEU A 77 -18.56 -15.74 -2.04
C LEU A 77 -19.46 -16.38 -0.97
N ARG A 78 -20.78 -16.42 -1.19
CA ARG A 78 -21.75 -17.08 -0.32
C ARG A 78 -21.46 -18.57 -0.16
N ALA A 79 -21.19 -19.26 -1.27
CA ALA A 79 -20.91 -20.69 -1.28
C ALA A 79 -19.62 -21.03 -0.53
N LEU A 80 -18.53 -20.30 -0.81
CA LEU A 80 -17.23 -20.54 -0.18
C LEU A 80 -17.18 -20.15 1.30
N ARG A 81 -18.03 -19.22 1.74
CA ARG A 81 -18.13 -18.79 3.14
C ARG A 81 -19.24 -19.47 3.92
N ASN A 82 -20.11 -20.24 3.26
CA ASN A 82 -21.35 -20.79 3.81
C ASN A 82 -22.15 -19.75 4.61
N CYS A 83 -22.33 -18.57 4.02
CA CYS A 83 -23.00 -17.44 4.68
C CYS A 83 -24.00 -16.80 3.74
N PRO A 84 -25.30 -17.17 3.81
CA PRO A 84 -26.33 -16.61 2.93
C PRO A 84 -26.64 -15.14 3.25
N ALA A 85 -26.31 -14.67 4.46
CA ALA A 85 -26.50 -13.29 4.90
C ALA A 85 -25.62 -12.27 4.15
N ILE A 86 -24.59 -12.72 3.43
CA ILE A 86 -23.78 -11.86 2.57
C ILE A 86 -24.68 -11.34 1.44
N VAL A 87 -24.88 -10.03 1.36
CA VAL A 87 -25.72 -9.39 0.32
C VAL A 87 -24.90 -8.58 -0.69
N ASP A 88 -23.70 -8.14 -0.30
CA ASP A 88 -22.82 -7.36 -1.15
C ASP A 88 -21.64 -8.19 -1.70
N PRO A 89 -21.21 -7.95 -2.96
CA PRO A 89 -20.11 -8.68 -3.59
C PRO A 89 -18.74 -8.37 -2.95
N MET A 90 -18.65 -7.27 -2.20
CA MET A 90 -17.48 -6.88 -1.42
C MET A 90 -17.92 -6.17 -0.15
N PHE A 91 -17.34 -6.57 0.97
CA PHE A 91 -17.63 -5.99 2.28
C PHE A 91 -16.41 -6.04 3.18
N VAL A 92 -16.47 -5.34 4.31
CA VAL A 92 -15.48 -5.37 5.37
C VAL A 92 -16.13 -5.73 6.70
N ASP A 93 -15.46 -6.61 7.44
CA ASP A 93 -15.81 -6.93 8.81
C ASP A 93 -14.78 -6.27 9.73
N PHE A 94 -15.23 -5.43 10.65
CA PHE A 94 -14.41 -4.89 11.74
C PHE A 94 -14.70 -5.70 13.00
N GLU A 95 -13.80 -6.61 13.34
CA GLU A 95 -13.87 -7.47 14.53
C GLU A 95 -13.09 -6.78 15.66
N HIS A 96 -13.71 -5.78 16.30
CA HIS A 96 -13.05 -4.89 17.28
C HIS A 96 -12.44 -5.64 18.46
N ASP A 97 -13.10 -6.68 18.95
CA ASP A 97 -12.61 -7.47 20.09
C ASP A 97 -11.39 -8.33 19.72
N ARG A 98 -11.19 -8.58 18.42
CA ARG A 98 -10.02 -9.28 17.89
C ARG A 98 -8.95 -8.33 17.34
N ASP A 99 -9.19 -7.02 17.42
CA ASP A 99 -8.31 -5.97 16.90
C ASP A 99 -7.93 -6.19 15.43
N ILE A 100 -8.89 -6.59 14.61
CA ILE A 100 -8.70 -6.80 13.17
C ILE A 100 -9.86 -6.25 12.36
N PHE A 101 -9.58 -5.91 11.11
CA PHE A 101 -10.60 -5.83 10.09
C PHE A 101 -10.20 -6.63 8.85
N ILE A 102 -11.20 -7.17 8.14
CA ILE A 102 -10.97 -8.04 7.00
C ILE A 102 -11.90 -7.65 5.86
N VAL A 103 -11.31 -7.30 4.72
CA VAL A 103 -12.05 -7.08 3.47
C VAL A 103 -12.23 -8.40 2.76
N ARG A 104 -13.46 -8.70 2.32
CA ARG A 104 -13.83 -9.96 1.69
C ARG A 104 -14.51 -9.71 0.35
N PHE A 105 -14.10 -10.49 -0.66
CA PHE A 105 -14.69 -10.49 -2.00
C PHE A 105 -14.37 -11.81 -2.72
N ALA A 106 -15.00 -12.04 -3.87
CA ALA A 106 -14.68 -13.16 -4.75
C ALA A 106 -14.00 -12.72 -6.05
N ILE A 107 -13.19 -13.62 -6.63
CA ILE A 107 -12.65 -13.52 -7.99
C ILE A 107 -13.16 -14.68 -8.84
N LEU A 108 -13.48 -14.42 -10.10
CA LEU A 108 -13.94 -15.42 -11.06
C LEU A 108 -12.76 -15.99 -11.85
N ASP A 109 -11.86 -16.68 -11.16
CA ASP A 109 -10.62 -17.23 -11.74
C ASP A 109 -10.74 -18.70 -12.20
N GLY A 110 -11.96 -19.25 -12.20
CA GLY A 110 -12.23 -20.64 -12.55
C GLY A 110 -11.98 -21.63 -11.41
N GLY A 111 -11.65 -21.15 -10.20
CA GLY A 111 -11.58 -21.98 -8.99
C GLY A 111 -10.38 -22.93 -8.93
N PHE A 112 -10.49 -23.98 -8.12
CA PHE A 112 -9.47 -25.02 -8.04
C PHE A 112 -9.53 -25.92 -9.27
N ARG A 113 -8.41 -26.04 -9.98
CA ARG A 113 -8.25 -27.03 -11.05
C ARG A 113 -7.40 -28.17 -10.52
N SER A 114 -7.99 -29.36 -10.36
CA SER A 114 -7.21 -30.57 -10.07
C SER A 114 -6.24 -30.79 -11.24
N LYS A 115 -4.93 -30.91 -10.97
CA LYS A 115 -4.00 -31.38 -11.99
C LYS A 115 -4.44 -32.79 -12.36
N ASN A 116 -4.66 -33.06 -13.64
CA ASN A 116 -5.04 -34.39 -14.15
C ASN A 116 -4.05 -35.45 -13.63
N ASN A 117 -4.38 -36.10 -12.53
CA ASN A 117 -3.92 -37.45 -12.28
C ASN A 117 -4.91 -38.35 -13.01
N GLU A 118 -4.45 -39.13 -13.97
CA GLU A 118 -5.27 -40.06 -14.75
C GLU A 118 -6.02 -41.12 -13.90
N ASN A 119 -5.85 -41.10 -12.57
CA ASN A 119 -6.51 -41.99 -11.62
C ASN A 119 -7.50 -41.29 -10.66
N SER A 120 -7.83 -40.00 -10.83
CA SER A 120 -8.84 -39.37 -9.96
C SER A 120 -10.24 -39.81 -10.36
N LYS A 121 -10.90 -40.59 -9.49
CA LYS A 121 -12.34 -40.90 -9.56
C LYS A 121 -13.11 -39.63 -9.92
N ILE A 122 -13.95 -39.72 -10.94
CA ILE A 122 -14.83 -38.64 -11.38
C ILE A 122 -15.76 -38.30 -10.21
N THR A 123 -15.42 -37.24 -9.47
CA THR A 123 -16.33 -36.62 -8.51
C THR A 123 -17.31 -35.78 -9.32
N ASN A 124 -18.60 -36.14 -9.29
CA ASN A 124 -19.70 -35.55 -10.06
C ASN A 124 -20.06 -34.10 -9.65
N THR A 125 -19.19 -33.39 -8.95
CA THR A 125 -19.50 -32.10 -8.35
C THR A 125 -18.86 -30.97 -9.12
N SER A 126 -19.70 -30.01 -9.52
CA SER A 126 -19.28 -28.86 -10.29
C SER A 126 -18.32 -28.01 -9.43
N PRO A 127 -17.09 -27.77 -9.89
CA PRO A 127 -16.16 -26.94 -9.16
C PRO A 127 -16.75 -25.53 -9.03
N ILE A 128 -16.67 -24.94 -7.84
CA ILE A 128 -17.05 -23.54 -7.64
C ILE A 128 -16.10 -22.70 -8.51
N PRO A 129 -16.60 -21.95 -9.51
CA PRO A 129 -15.77 -21.36 -10.56
C PRO A 129 -15.14 -20.02 -10.12
N GLY A 130 -14.59 -19.99 -8.91
CA GLY A 130 -13.95 -18.81 -8.36
C GLY A 130 -13.29 -19.05 -7.01
N SER A 131 -12.74 -17.99 -6.47
CA SER A 131 -12.00 -18.00 -5.21
C SER A 131 -12.46 -16.89 -4.29
N ALA A 132 -12.47 -17.15 -2.98
CA ALA A 132 -12.73 -16.13 -1.97
C ALA A 132 -11.40 -15.51 -1.53
N ILE A 133 -11.37 -14.18 -1.46
CA ILE A 133 -10.20 -13.41 -1.02
C ILE A 133 -10.52 -12.75 0.31
N ALA A 134 -9.54 -12.77 1.22
CA ALA A 134 -9.55 -12.04 2.47
C ALA A 134 -8.31 -11.15 2.56
N LEU A 135 -8.50 -9.84 2.76
CA LEU A 135 -7.43 -8.89 3.06
C LEU A 135 -7.53 -8.50 4.52
N LYS A 136 -6.62 -9.02 5.34
CA LYS A 136 -6.65 -8.88 6.79
C LYS A 136 -5.67 -7.80 7.26
N VAL A 137 -6.17 -6.88 8.07
CA VAL A 137 -5.40 -5.83 8.74
C VAL A 137 -5.59 -5.96 10.24
N ARG A 138 -4.49 -5.88 10.99
CA ARG A 138 -4.51 -5.83 12.45
C ARG A 138 -4.47 -4.37 12.89
N TYR A 139 -5.18 -4.01 13.95
CA TYR A 139 -5.19 -2.61 14.42
C TYR A 139 -3.82 -2.14 14.87
N ASN A 140 -3.00 -3.03 15.44
CA ASN A 140 -1.60 -2.74 15.79
C ASN A 140 -0.70 -2.42 14.57
N SER A 141 -1.13 -2.79 13.36
CA SER A 141 -0.41 -2.47 12.14
C SER A 141 -0.73 -1.06 11.64
N ILE A 142 -1.77 -0.42 12.16
CA ILE A 142 -2.23 0.90 11.74
C ILE A 142 -1.41 1.97 12.48
N ARG A 143 -0.77 2.87 11.74
CA ARG A 143 -0.03 4.03 12.25
C ARG A 143 -0.86 5.31 12.30
N ARG A 144 -1.82 5.44 11.38
CA ARG A 144 -2.63 6.66 11.18
C ARG A 144 -3.94 6.31 10.49
N VAL A 145 -5.02 7.01 10.86
CA VAL A 145 -6.34 6.88 10.25
C VAL A 145 -6.80 8.24 9.74
N LEU A 146 -7.09 8.33 8.45
CA LEU A 146 -7.65 9.51 7.80
C LEU A 146 -9.04 9.20 7.27
N VAL A 147 -9.97 10.15 7.41
CA VAL A 147 -11.36 10.00 6.97
C VAL A 147 -11.71 11.16 6.05
N ASP A 148 -12.12 10.84 4.82
CA ASP A 148 -12.65 11.80 3.86
C ASP A 148 -14.14 11.57 3.66
N LEU A 149 -14.95 12.57 4.03
CA LEU A 149 -16.41 12.55 3.94
C LEU A 149 -16.94 13.34 2.73
N ARG A 150 -16.05 13.92 1.92
CA ARG A 150 -16.38 14.82 0.80
C ARG A 150 -16.00 14.25 -0.55
N VAL A 151 -15.79 12.95 -0.63
CA VAL A 151 -15.44 12.27 -1.87
C VAL A 151 -16.54 12.50 -2.90
N LYS A 152 -16.21 13.10 -4.03
CA LYS A 152 -17.14 13.19 -5.16
C LYS A 152 -17.06 11.89 -5.95
N LEU A 153 -18.15 11.12 -5.93
CA LEU A 153 -18.25 9.92 -6.75
C LEU A 153 -18.64 10.30 -8.20
N PRO A 154 -18.36 9.44 -9.20
CA PRO A 154 -18.68 9.73 -10.61
C PRO A 154 -20.15 10.05 -10.87
N ASN A 155 -21.06 9.51 -10.04
CA ASN A 155 -22.49 9.77 -10.07
C ASN A 155 -22.90 11.10 -9.40
N GLY A 156 -21.94 11.94 -9.01
CA GLY A 156 -22.18 13.24 -8.36
C GLY A 156 -22.50 13.16 -6.86
N ALA A 157 -22.72 11.97 -6.32
CA ALA A 157 -23.03 11.79 -4.90
C ALA A 157 -21.78 11.80 -4.01
N ARG A 158 -22.00 12.04 -2.71
CA ARG A 158 -20.93 12.08 -1.70
C ARG A 158 -20.58 10.66 -1.26
N GLY A 159 -19.35 10.24 -1.55
CA GLY A 159 -18.74 9.02 -1.04
C GLY A 159 -18.01 9.26 0.28
N ARG A 160 -17.63 8.17 0.94
CA ARG A 160 -16.86 8.19 2.18
C ARG A 160 -15.67 7.25 2.06
N ARG A 161 -14.48 7.74 2.40
CA ARG A 161 -13.24 6.96 2.36
C ARG A 161 -12.53 6.99 3.71
N ILE A 162 -11.99 5.84 4.09
CA ILE A 162 -11.14 5.69 5.27
C ILE A 162 -9.78 5.21 4.77
N TYR A 163 -8.73 5.97 5.05
CA TYR A 163 -7.36 5.67 4.69
C TYR A 163 -6.59 5.23 5.94
N PHE A 164 -5.95 4.07 5.84
CA PHE A 164 -5.14 3.49 6.88
C PHE A 164 -3.67 3.54 6.44
N HIS A 165 -2.85 4.30 7.15
CA HIS A 165 -1.39 4.19 7.02
C HIS A 165 -0.96 2.95 7.79
N LEU A 166 -0.33 1.99 7.13
CA LEU A 166 0.07 0.72 7.74
C LEU A 166 1.59 0.64 7.91
N ASN A 167 2.05 -0.07 8.95
CA ASN A 167 3.46 -0.47 9.10
C ASN A 167 3.88 -1.44 7.98
N TYR A 168 2.95 -2.28 7.56
CA TYR A 168 3.16 -3.34 6.56
C TYR A 168 1.84 -3.61 5.82
N PRO A 169 1.89 -4.10 4.57
CA PRO A 169 0.70 -4.38 3.78
C PRO A 169 -0.26 -5.39 4.45
N PRO A 170 -1.56 -5.37 4.13
CA PRO A 170 -2.53 -6.36 4.60
C PRO A 170 -2.12 -7.79 4.25
N GLU A 171 -2.43 -8.75 5.13
CA GLU A 171 -2.26 -10.17 4.83
C GLU A 171 -3.32 -10.59 3.81
N ILE A 172 -2.86 -11.02 2.62
CA ILE A 172 -3.73 -11.53 1.57
C ILE A 172 -3.87 -13.05 1.74
N ARG A 173 -5.09 -13.53 1.83
CA ARG A 173 -5.39 -14.95 1.79
C ARG A 173 -6.42 -15.27 0.72
N LYS A 174 -6.25 -16.43 0.09
CA LYS A 174 -7.12 -16.94 -0.95
C LYS A 174 -7.58 -18.34 -0.61
N TYR A 175 -8.90 -18.52 -0.59
CA TYR A 175 -9.55 -19.79 -0.41
C TYR A 175 -10.19 -20.28 -1.71
N GLN A 176 -9.95 -21.57 -2.00
CA GLN A 176 -10.51 -22.32 -3.10
C GLN A 176 -10.94 -23.67 -2.55
N ARG A 177 -12.17 -24.10 -2.81
CA ARG A 177 -12.65 -25.43 -2.43
C ARG A 177 -11.96 -26.48 -3.30
N LYS A 178 -11.27 -27.45 -2.69
CA LYS A 178 -10.54 -28.51 -3.42
C LYS A 178 -11.35 -29.79 -3.56
N THR A 179 -12.00 -30.21 -2.48
CA THR A 179 -12.82 -31.44 -2.42
C THR A 179 -14.10 -31.20 -1.61
N GLU A 180 -15.03 -32.16 -1.63
CA GLU A 180 -16.22 -32.11 -0.76
C GLU A 180 -15.85 -32.29 0.71
N ASP A 181 -14.84 -33.12 1.01
CA ASP A 181 -14.29 -33.34 2.37
C ASP A 181 -13.63 -32.08 3.00
N ASP A 182 -13.52 -30.97 2.26
CA ASP A 182 -13.15 -29.66 2.83
C ASP A 182 -14.34 -28.96 3.54
N GLU A 183 -15.45 -29.67 3.82
CA GLU A 183 -16.56 -29.15 4.61
C GLU A 183 -16.11 -28.61 5.98
N ASP A 184 -15.15 -29.27 6.63
CA ASP A 184 -14.54 -28.80 7.89
C ASP A 184 -13.68 -27.53 7.75
N LYS A 185 -13.34 -27.13 6.51
CA LYS A 185 -12.58 -25.91 6.19
C LYS A 185 -13.45 -24.80 5.61
N ILE A 186 -14.76 -24.99 5.57
CA ILE A 186 -15.72 -23.96 5.18
C ILE A 186 -15.58 -22.77 6.13
N GLY A 187 -15.37 -21.57 5.57
CA GLY A 187 -15.08 -20.37 6.35
C GLY A 187 -13.59 -20.11 6.62
N SER A 188 -12.69 -20.99 6.15
CA SER A 188 -11.26 -20.70 6.11
C SER A 188 -10.96 -19.54 5.16
N ASP A 189 -10.02 -18.67 5.55
CA ASP A 189 -9.51 -17.62 4.68
C ASP A 189 -8.49 -18.17 3.65
N GLY A 190 -8.10 -19.45 3.78
CA GLY A 190 -7.23 -20.15 2.84
C GLY A 190 -5.74 -19.83 2.97
N ASN A 191 -5.02 -20.02 1.87
CA ASN A 191 -3.56 -19.92 1.81
C ASN A 191 -3.11 -18.48 1.62
N ARG A 192 -1.89 -18.15 2.08
CA ARG A 192 -1.29 -16.83 1.90
C ARG A 192 -0.94 -16.58 0.43
N TRP A 193 -1.25 -15.39 -0.03
CA TRP A 193 -0.96 -14.90 -1.38
C TRP A 193 -0.21 -13.55 -1.30
N ARG A 194 0.42 -13.15 -2.41
CA ARG A 194 1.20 -11.89 -2.48
C ARG A 194 0.57 -10.83 -3.38
N SER A 195 -0.38 -11.22 -4.20
CA SER A 195 -0.93 -10.40 -5.27
C SER A 195 -2.37 -10.83 -5.56
N ILE A 196 -3.16 -9.88 -6.05
CA ILE A 196 -4.55 -10.06 -6.45
C ILE A 196 -4.82 -9.22 -7.71
N PRO A 197 -5.79 -9.61 -8.54
CA PRO A 197 -6.10 -8.86 -9.75
C PRO A 197 -6.98 -7.63 -9.45
N GLU A 198 -6.79 -6.54 -10.19
CA GLU A 198 -7.65 -5.34 -10.07
C GLU A 198 -9.07 -5.59 -10.58
N ASN A 199 -9.19 -6.38 -11.64
CA ASN A 199 -10.47 -6.79 -12.24
C ASN A 199 -10.42 -8.28 -12.62
N ASN A 200 -11.47 -8.84 -13.24
CA ASN A 200 -11.49 -10.26 -13.57
C ASN A 200 -10.58 -10.63 -14.75
N ASP A 201 -10.23 -9.66 -15.60
CA ASP A 201 -9.39 -9.84 -16.79
C ASP A 201 -7.90 -9.49 -16.53
N ASP A 202 -7.60 -8.96 -15.35
CA ASP A 202 -6.27 -8.50 -14.98
C ASP A 202 -5.34 -9.70 -14.71
N LYS A 203 -4.39 -9.90 -15.62
CA LYS A 203 -3.36 -10.95 -15.54
C LYS A 203 -2.03 -10.45 -14.97
N ARG A 204 -1.92 -9.16 -14.61
CA ARG A 204 -0.66 -8.56 -14.14
C ARG A 204 -0.32 -9.02 -12.73
N ASP A 205 0.98 -9.04 -12.42
CA ASP A 205 1.44 -9.18 -11.04
C ASP A 205 1.42 -7.84 -10.32
N ASN A 206 0.35 -7.59 -9.56
CA ASN A 206 0.15 -6.38 -8.78
C ASN A 206 0.92 -6.34 -7.44
N CYS A 207 1.85 -7.28 -7.21
CA CYS A 207 2.63 -7.40 -5.98
C CYS A 207 3.35 -6.10 -5.61
N ALA A 208 3.99 -5.43 -6.58
CA ALA A 208 4.69 -4.16 -6.34
C ALA A 208 3.71 -3.05 -5.91
N ALA A 209 2.61 -2.89 -6.63
CA ALA A 209 1.60 -1.86 -6.32
C ALA A 209 1.00 -2.04 -4.91
N ILE A 210 0.83 -3.28 -4.45
CA ILE A 210 0.31 -3.59 -3.12
C ILE A 210 1.38 -3.42 -2.04
N ASN A 211 2.57 -3.99 -2.24
CA ASN A 211 3.60 -4.05 -1.21
C ASN A 211 4.32 -2.72 -0.99
N GLU A 212 4.46 -1.92 -2.04
CA GLU A 212 5.15 -0.62 -1.95
C GLU A 212 4.22 0.50 -1.47
N SER A 213 2.92 0.23 -1.35
CA SER A 213 1.92 1.22 -0.94
C SER A 213 1.75 1.25 0.58
N PRO A 214 2.09 2.37 1.25
CA PRO A 214 1.93 2.47 2.70
C PRO A 214 0.47 2.68 3.14
N TYR A 215 -0.41 3.15 2.26
CA TYR A 215 -1.80 3.40 2.57
C TYR A 215 -2.72 2.33 1.96
N PHE A 216 -3.60 1.80 2.81
CA PHE A 216 -4.76 1.01 2.39
C PHE A 216 -6.03 1.84 2.59
N CYS A 217 -6.80 2.03 1.53
CA CYS A 217 -8.01 2.86 1.54
C CYS A 217 -9.25 1.99 1.32
N LEU A 218 -10.26 2.18 2.18
CA LEU A 218 -11.59 1.61 2.01
C LEU A 218 -12.55 2.70 1.53
N GLN A 219 -13.31 2.41 0.47
CA GLN A 219 -14.40 3.26 0.00
C GLN A 219 -15.73 2.61 0.36
N LEU A 220 -16.46 3.20 1.30
CA LEU A 220 -17.75 2.69 1.76
C LEU A 220 -18.85 3.00 0.75
N ARG A 221 -19.87 2.13 0.65
CA ARG A 221 -21.08 2.44 -0.12
C ARG A 221 -21.86 3.60 0.51
N GLN A 222 -22.60 4.32 -0.32
CA GLN A 222 -23.34 5.52 0.09
C GLN A 222 -24.40 5.24 1.16
N HIS A 223 -25.05 4.07 1.08
CA HIS A 223 -26.14 3.69 1.98
C HIS A 223 -25.68 3.32 3.40
N VAL A 224 -24.37 3.28 3.67
CA VAL A 224 -23.88 3.17 5.06
C VAL A 224 -24.36 4.40 5.83
N SER A 225 -25.00 4.21 6.97
CA SER A 225 -25.53 5.34 7.73
C SER A 225 -24.39 6.13 8.42
N ASP A 226 -24.59 7.43 8.60
CA ASP A 226 -23.65 8.27 9.36
C ASP A 226 -23.52 7.80 10.82
N HIS A 227 -24.58 7.20 11.37
CA HIS A 227 -24.58 6.64 12.71
C HIS A 227 -23.62 5.44 12.80
N THR A 228 -23.73 4.50 11.86
CA THR A 228 -22.84 3.33 11.74
C THR A 228 -21.39 3.76 11.55
N LEU A 229 -21.14 4.75 10.69
CA LEU A 229 -19.78 5.27 10.50
C LEU A 229 -19.22 5.90 11.78
N TYR A 230 -20.04 6.68 12.49
CA TYR A 230 -19.63 7.30 13.75
C TYR A 230 -19.32 6.26 14.84
N GLN A 231 -20.14 5.21 14.96
CA GLN A 231 -19.88 4.08 15.86
C GLN A 231 -18.59 3.35 15.49
N LEU A 232 -18.40 3.05 14.21
CA LEU A 232 -17.20 2.41 13.68
C LEU A 232 -15.94 3.20 14.05
N LEU A 233 -15.92 4.49 13.74
CA LEU A 233 -14.77 5.37 14.01
C LEU A 233 -14.52 5.52 15.51
N SER A 234 -15.57 5.57 16.33
CA SER A 234 -15.45 5.62 17.79
C SER A 234 -14.75 4.37 18.34
N ARG A 235 -15.19 3.18 17.92
CA ARG A 235 -14.57 1.91 18.35
C ARG A 235 -13.16 1.75 17.83
N LEU A 236 -12.94 2.04 16.55
CA LEU A 236 -11.62 1.96 15.93
C LEU A 236 -10.61 2.85 16.66
N ARG A 237 -10.99 4.09 17.01
CA ARG A 237 -10.14 5.02 17.78
C ARG A 237 -9.71 4.42 19.13
N VAL A 238 -10.67 3.86 19.87
CA VAL A 238 -10.44 3.29 21.20
C VAL A 238 -9.54 2.05 21.11
N ARG A 239 -9.83 1.14 20.17
CA ARG A 239 -9.09 -0.13 20.03
C ARG A 239 -7.70 0.03 19.41
N ALA A 240 -7.58 0.87 18.38
CA ALA A 240 -6.29 1.15 17.76
C ALA A 240 -5.43 2.13 18.57
N VAL A 241 -6.01 2.84 19.55
CA VAL A 241 -5.35 3.88 20.35
C VAL A 241 -4.73 4.96 19.46
N LEU A 242 -5.48 5.37 18.43
CA LEU A 242 -5.07 6.39 17.46
C LEU A 242 -6.09 7.53 17.44
N SER A 243 -5.64 8.75 17.12
CA SER A 243 -6.57 9.82 16.76
C SER A 243 -7.17 9.58 15.38
N ILE A 244 -8.41 10.05 15.17
CA ILE A 244 -9.02 10.09 13.84
C ILE A 244 -8.77 11.47 13.24
N GLU A 245 -8.16 11.50 12.06
CA GLU A 245 -7.93 12.72 11.31
C GLU A 245 -8.93 12.81 10.16
N PHE A 246 -9.57 13.96 9.98
CA PHE A 246 -10.43 14.22 8.84
C PHE A 246 -9.64 14.92 7.76
N ALA A 247 -9.78 14.46 6.52
CA ALA A 247 -9.02 14.93 5.38
C ALA A 247 -9.94 15.38 4.24
N ASN A 248 -9.37 16.12 3.29
CA ASN A 248 -10.01 16.44 2.02
C ASN A 248 -9.02 16.14 0.91
N LEU A 249 -9.05 14.91 0.41
CA LEU A 249 -8.03 14.38 -0.48
C LEU A 249 -8.53 14.37 -1.92
N LYS A 250 -7.69 14.85 -2.84
CA LYS A 250 -7.89 14.56 -4.26
C LYS A 250 -7.50 13.12 -4.52
N PHE A 251 -8.32 12.40 -5.28
CA PHE A 251 -8.02 11.03 -5.67
C PHE A 251 -7.53 11.00 -7.10
N ARG A 252 -6.39 10.35 -7.34
CA ARG A 252 -5.85 10.12 -8.68
C ARG A 252 -5.35 8.69 -8.76
N TYR A 253 -5.73 7.99 -9.81
CA TYR A 253 -5.13 6.71 -10.14
C TYR A 253 -3.81 6.95 -10.90
N LEU A 254 -2.76 6.23 -10.52
CA LEU A 254 -1.43 6.26 -11.15
C LEU A 254 -0.88 4.84 -11.17
N SER A 255 -0.81 4.24 -12.35
CA SER A 255 -0.25 2.90 -12.52
C SER A 255 1.22 2.91 -12.13
N VAL A 256 1.71 1.86 -11.46
CA VAL A 256 3.16 1.70 -11.21
C VAL A 256 3.97 1.62 -12.50
N PHE A 257 3.32 1.28 -13.62
CA PHE A 257 3.93 1.27 -14.95
C PHE A 257 4.03 2.66 -15.60
N ASP A 258 3.36 3.67 -15.04
CA ASP A 258 3.40 5.06 -15.52
C ASP A 258 4.58 5.84 -14.92
N TYR A 259 5.31 5.27 -13.96
CA TYR A 259 6.54 5.86 -13.45
C TYR A 259 7.57 6.00 -14.57
N VAL A 260 8.30 7.11 -14.56
CA VAL A 260 9.44 7.28 -15.45
C VAL A 260 10.58 6.36 -15.05
N ASP A 261 11.44 6.05 -16.02
CA ASP A 261 12.61 5.21 -15.82
C ASP A 261 13.47 5.73 -14.65
N ALA A 262 13.81 4.83 -13.73
CA ALA A 262 14.56 5.12 -12.52
C ALA A 262 15.99 5.57 -12.86
N PRO A 263 16.61 6.42 -12.01
CA PRO A 263 17.97 6.90 -12.28
C PRO A 263 19.06 5.85 -12.03
N VAL A 264 18.76 4.80 -11.27
CA VAL A 264 19.67 3.70 -10.92
C VAL A 264 18.93 2.37 -10.92
N ARG A 265 19.68 1.27 -11.04
CA ARG A 265 19.13 -0.08 -10.85
C ARG A 265 18.82 -0.30 -9.37
N PHE A 266 17.69 -0.94 -9.10
CA PHE A 266 17.37 -1.39 -7.75
C PHE A 266 18.27 -2.56 -7.38
N ILE A 267 19.03 -2.42 -6.29
CA ILE A 267 19.92 -3.46 -5.79
C ILE A 267 19.08 -4.43 -4.94
N GLY A 268 19.10 -5.73 -5.26
CA GLY A 268 18.38 -6.76 -4.50
C GLY A 268 17.03 -7.22 -5.06
N CYS A 269 16.65 -6.79 -6.27
CA CYS A 269 15.41 -7.26 -6.89
C CYS A 269 15.56 -8.68 -7.46
N ASP A 270 14.95 -9.62 -6.75
CA ASP A 270 14.29 -10.83 -7.27
C ASP A 270 15.16 -11.96 -7.87
N TYR A 271 15.48 -12.95 -7.03
CA TYR A 271 16.11 -14.21 -7.43
C TYR A 271 15.16 -15.22 -8.11
N ARG A 272 13.89 -14.86 -8.41
CA ARG A 272 12.92 -15.76 -9.10
C ARG A 272 13.46 -16.44 -10.37
N PRO A 273 14.27 -15.80 -11.24
CA PRO A 273 14.85 -16.49 -12.40
C PRO A 273 15.72 -17.71 -12.03
N TYR A 274 16.22 -17.75 -10.79
CA TYR A 274 17.12 -18.77 -10.26
C TYR A 274 16.45 -19.67 -9.22
N ALA A 275 15.20 -19.39 -8.82
CA ALA A 275 14.47 -20.15 -7.79
C ALA A 275 13.40 -21.10 -8.36
N CYS A 276 13.21 -21.13 -9.67
CA CYS A 276 12.34 -22.09 -10.34
C CYS A 276 13.18 -23.18 -11.01
N ASP A 277 13.35 -24.32 -10.34
CA ASP A 277 13.82 -25.57 -10.98
C ASP A 277 12.77 -26.18 -11.94
N GLU A 278 11.60 -25.56 -12.11
CA GLU A 278 10.57 -26.04 -13.03
C GLU A 278 10.15 -24.95 -14.02
N VAL A 279 10.91 -24.87 -15.11
CA VAL A 279 10.52 -24.19 -16.34
C VAL A 279 9.35 -24.95 -16.96
N ILE A 280 8.12 -24.66 -16.52
CA ILE A 280 6.94 -24.89 -17.36
C ILE A 280 6.90 -23.73 -18.36
N ILE A 281 7.43 -23.98 -19.55
CA ILE A 281 7.23 -23.18 -20.76
C ILE A 281 5.73 -23.21 -21.08
N SER A 282 4.94 -22.38 -20.40
CA SER A 282 3.62 -21.97 -20.89
C SER A 282 3.80 -20.62 -21.57
N LYS A 283 3.67 -20.60 -22.90
CA LYS A 283 3.82 -19.44 -23.79
C LYS A 283 2.79 -18.32 -23.57
N GLU A 284 2.19 -18.19 -22.39
CA GLU A 284 1.10 -17.23 -22.12
C GLU A 284 1.28 -16.36 -20.87
N ARG A 285 2.39 -16.51 -20.13
CA ARG A 285 2.75 -15.54 -19.10
C ARG A 285 3.86 -14.66 -19.64
N ASN A 286 3.49 -13.51 -20.20
CA ASN A 286 4.40 -12.37 -20.31
C ASN A 286 4.72 -11.90 -18.89
N TYR A 287 5.58 -12.65 -18.20
CA TYR A 287 6.19 -12.19 -16.98
C TYR A 287 7.25 -11.15 -17.37
N GLU A 288 6.81 -9.92 -17.60
CA GLU A 288 7.73 -8.79 -17.58
C GLU A 288 8.21 -8.66 -16.14
N LEU A 289 9.48 -8.95 -15.93
CA LEU A 289 10.14 -8.69 -14.67
C LEU A 289 9.83 -7.24 -14.27
N PRO A 290 9.48 -6.97 -13.00
CA PRO A 290 9.29 -5.61 -12.49
C PRO A 290 10.65 -4.90 -12.36
N PHE A 291 11.59 -5.15 -13.28
CA PHE A 291 12.78 -4.34 -13.42
C PHE A 291 12.30 -2.93 -13.67
N SER A 292 12.72 -2.02 -12.79
CA SER A 292 12.59 -0.63 -13.11
C SER A 292 13.40 -0.37 -14.35
N ARG A 293 12.72 0.08 -15.40
CA ARG A 293 13.36 0.69 -16.56
C ARG A 293 14.33 1.72 -16.00
N VAL A 294 15.58 1.70 -16.44
CA VAL A 294 16.61 2.61 -15.96
C VAL A 294 16.90 3.62 -17.05
N ASP A 295 16.94 4.89 -16.69
CA ASP A 295 17.29 5.97 -17.58
C ASP A 295 18.81 5.94 -17.83
N PRO A 296 19.27 5.62 -19.06
CA PRO A 296 20.69 5.43 -19.31
C PRO A 296 21.52 6.70 -19.10
N ALA A 297 20.92 7.88 -19.29
CA ALA A 297 21.60 9.16 -19.10
C ALA A 297 21.83 9.45 -17.62
N CYS A 298 20.83 9.20 -16.76
CA CYS A 298 20.97 9.30 -15.31
C CYS A 298 21.94 8.27 -14.76
N GLU A 299 21.82 7.00 -15.19
CA GLU A 299 22.72 5.92 -14.75
C GLU A 299 24.17 6.26 -15.07
N LYS A 300 24.43 6.74 -16.29
CA LYS A 300 25.77 7.19 -16.69
C LYS A 300 26.27 8.36 -15.84
N LYS A 301 25.47 9.42 -15.65
CA LYS A 301 25.86 10.57 -14.81
C LYS A 301 26.26 10.16 -13.38
N ILE A 302 25.56 9.18 -12.81
CA ILE A 302 25.83 8.69 -11.45
C ILE A 302 27.08 7.81 -11.44
N ARG A 303 27.23 6.90 -12.42
CA ARG A 303 28.43 6.05 -12.54
C ARG A 303 29.70 6.83 -12.85
N ASP A 304 29.60 7.93 -13.58
CA ASP A 304 30.74 8.82 -13.87
C ASP A 304 31.32 9.47 -12.59
N CYS A 305 30.62 9.39 -11.45
CA CYS A 305 31.15 9.82 -10.15
C CYS A 305 32.08 8.76 -9.50
N ASP A 306 32.12 7.53 -10.02
CA ASP A 306 32.95 6.39 -9.56
C ASP A 306 32.85 6.04 -8.06
N VAL A 307 31.68 6.30 -7.45
CA VAL A 307 31.43 6.03 -6.04
C VAL A 307 30.19 5.16 -5.87
N PHE A 308 30.42 3.88 -5.60
CA PHE A 308 29.36 2.87 -5.38
C PHE A 308 28.38 3.29 -4.27
N GLY A 309 28.87 3.98 -3.23
CA GLY A 309 28.03 4.46 -2.13
C GLY A 309 26.91 5.40 -2.57
N LEU A 310 27.14 6.22 -3.59
CA LEU A 310 26.14 7.16 -4.11
C LEU A 310 25.02 6.43 -4.85
N GLU A 311 25.38 5.54 -5.78
CA GLU A 311 24.43 4.69 -6.52
C GLU A 311 23.59 3.87 -5.54
N TYR A 312 24.25 3.27 -4.54
CA TYR A 312 23.59 2.48 -3.50
C TYR A 312 22.57 3.28 -2.69
N LEU A 313 22.91 4.49 -2.21
CA LEU A 313 22.00 5.29 -1.41
C LEU A 313 20.79 5.79 -2.21
N ILE A 314 20.97 6.10 -3.50
CA ILE A 314 19.84 6.44 -4.38
C ILE A 314 18.93 5.22 -4.58
N ALA A 315 19.50 4.04 -4.82
CA ALA A 315 18.73 2.80 -4.95
C ALA A 315 17.99 2.44 -3.66
N ALA A 316 18.66 2.58 -2.50
CA ALA A 316 18.09 2.35 -1.18
C ALA A 316 16.96 3.32 -0.86
N LEU A 317 17.07 4.58 -1.28
CA LEU A 317 15.99 5.56 -1.14
C LEU A 317 14.76 5.11 -1.94
N LEU A 318 14.94 4.76 -3.22
CA LEU A 318 13.85 4.32 -4.09
C LEU A 318 13.19 3.01 -3.63
N SER A 319 13.90 2.16 -2.88
CA SER A 319 13.35 0.90 -2.35
C SER A 319 12.34 1.09 -1.21
N ARG A 320 12.18 2.31 -0.66
CA ARG A 320 11.15 2.63 0.35
C ARG A 320 9.73 2.74 -0.21
N GLY A 321 9.55 2.36 -1.47
CA GLY A 321 8.24 2.20 -2.10
C GLY A 321 7.61 3.50 -2.59
N ALA A 322 6.29 3.47 -2.72
CA ALA A 322 5.51 4.50 -3.39
C ALA A 322 5.70 5.89 -2.77
N VAL A 323 5.91 5.99 -1.46
CA VAL A 323 6.09 7.27 -0.76
C VAL A 323 7.31 8.07 -1.23
N VAL A 324 8.33 7.37 -1.73
CA VAL A 324 9.51 7.97 -2.35
C VAL A 324 9.32 8.07 -3.86
N LYS A 325 8.88 6.99 -4.51
CA LYS A 325 8.72 6.94 -5.97
C LYS A 325 7.75 8.02 -6.48
N ASP A 326 6.67 8.30 -5.76
CA ASP A 326 5.75 9.39 -6.09
C ASP A 326 6.38 10.78 -6.02
N GLN A 327 7.45 10.96 -5.26
CA GLN A 327 8.13 12.26 -5.17
C GLN A 327 9.19 12.46 -6.25
N ILE A 328 9.68 11.38 -6.86
CA ILE A 328 10.84 11.40 -7.76
C ILE A 328 10.45 10.96 -9.18
N LEU A 329 9.64 9.92 -9.33
CA LEU A 329 9.42 9.19 -10.58
C LEU A 329 8.08 9.50 -11.27
N ILE A 330 7.30 10.49 -10.82
CA ILE A 330 6.06 10.88 -11.50
C ILE A 330 6.33 11.44 -12.90
N ASP A 331 7.43 12.17 -13.08
CA ASP A 331 7.80 12.76 -14.37
C ASP A 331 9.31 12.95 -14.49
N LYS A 332 9.79 13.04 -15.73
CA LYS A 332 11.23 13.11 -16.04
C LYS A 332 11.88 14.35 -15.45
N ARG A 333 11.18 15.49 -15.46
CA ARG A 333 11.72 16.76 -14.95
C ARG A 333 11.96 16.67 -13.45
N THR A 334 11.03 16.09 -12.70
CA THR A 334 11.17 15.90 -11.25
C THR A 334 12.31 14.94 -10.92
N ARG A 335 12.42 13.82 -11.64
CA ARG A 335 13.53 12.86 -11.50
C ARG A 335 14.87 13.53 -11.78
N ASP A 336 15.00 14.18 -12.93
CA ASP A 336 16.26 14.79 -13.37
C ASP A 336 16.68 15.90 -12.40
N ALA A 337 15.73 16.72 -11.93
CA ALA A 337 15.98 17.74 -10.92
C ALA A 337 16.47 17.14 -9.58
N PHE A 338 15.93 15.98 -9.17
CA PHE A 338 16.41 15.29 -7.98
C PHE A 338 17.85 14.79 -8.15
N VAL A 339 18.12 14.10 -9.27
CA VAL A 339 19.44 13.56 -9.59
C VAL A 339 20.47 14.66 -9.70
N ASP A 340 20.19 15.71 -10.48
CA ASP A 340 21.11 16.82 -10.70
C ASP A 340 21.39 17.57 -9.38
N MET A 341 20.38 17.74 -8.50
CA MET A 341 20.59 18.29 -7.16
C MET A 341 21.56 17.44 -6.33
N ILE A 342 21.36 16.12 -6.29
CA ILE A 342 22.25 15.22 -5.53
C ILE A 342 23.67 15.26 -6.10
N LEU A 343 23.83 15.18 -7.42
CA LEU A 343 25.13 15.20 -8.09
C LEU A 343 25.86 16.53 -7.90
N GLN A 344 25.15 17.66 -7.94
CA GLN A 344 25.74 18.96 -7.65
C GLN A 344 26.27 19.01 -6.22
N ARG A 345 25.48 18.54 -5.25
CA ARG A 345 25.91 18.52 -3.83
C ARG A 345 27.03 17.55 -3.55
N PHE A 346 27.05 16.43 -4.26
CA PHE A 346 28.12 15.44 -4.21
C PHE A 346 29.45 16.03 -4.69
N LYS A 347 29.44 16.78 -5.80
CA LYS A 347 30.62 17.51 -6.29
C LYS A 347 31.11 18.58 -5.31
N ASP A 348 30.19 19.26 -4.61
CA ASP A 348 30.55 20.23 -3.58
C ASP A 348 31.26 19.57 -2.38
N ASN A 349 30.74 18.44 -1.89
CA ASN A 349 31.31 17.65 -0.80
C ASN A 349 30.69 16.24 -0.78
N GLU A 350 31.50 15.23 -1.08
CA GLU A 350 31.11 13.82 -1.17
C GLU A 350 30.62 13.27 0.19
N GLU A 351 31.47 13.32 1.22
CA GLU A 351 31.19 12.70 2.53
C GLU A 351 29.93 13.27 3.16
N LEU A 352 29.80 14.61 3.13
CA LEU A 352 28.63 15.32 3.64
C LEU A 352 27.35 14.91 2.91
N THR A 353 27.43 14.69 1.60
CA THR A 353 26.28 14.31 0.77
C THR A 353 25.85 12.87 1.04
N LEU A 354 26.81 11.95 1.18
CA LEU A 354 26.52 10.55 1.54
C LEU A 354 25.89 10.45 2.93
N GLU A 355 26.44 11.16 3.92
CA GLU A 355 25.87 11.21 5.28
C GLU A 355 24.47 11.82 5.29
N ALA A 356 24.24 12.89 4.50
CA ALA A 356 22.91 13.49 4.37
C ALA A 356 21.88 12.55 3.74
N LEU A 357 22.27 11.75 2.75
CA LEU A 357 21.42 10.72 2.14
C LEU A 357 21.11 9.59 3.14
N GLU A 358 22.09 9.12 3.90
CA GLU A 358 21.87 8.11 4.95
C GLU A 358 20.87 8.60 6.00
N ARG A 359 21.03 9.84 6.50
CA ARG A 359 20.10 10.44 7.46
C ARG A 359 18.71 10.67 6.86
N LEU A 360 18.63 10.99 5.57
CA LEU A 360 17.34 11.11 4.87
C LEU A 360 16.61 9.77 4.85
N ILE A 361 17.30 8.66 4.57
CA ILE A 361 16.72 7.32 4.56
C ILE A 361 16.19 6.96 5.96
N ASN A 362 17.00 7.17 7.00
CA ASN A 362 16.58 6.89 8.39
C ASN A 362 15.35 7.73 8.78
N MET A 363 15.33 9.01 8.40
CA MET A 363 14.18 9.88 8.63
C MET A 363 12.92 9.36 7.94
N ILE A 364 13.01 8.82 6.72
CA ILE A 364 11.85 8.23 6.02
C ILE A 364 11.33 7.03 6.78
N ASP A 365 12.22 6.12 7.18
CA ASP A 365 11.88 4.87 7.86
C ASP A 365 11.22 5.12 9.23
N GLU A 366 11.65 6.16 9.95
CA GLU A 366 11.11 6.55 11.27
C GLU A 366 9.86 7.45 11.19
N SER A 367 9.70 8.21 10.11
CA SER A 367 8.63 9.21 10.02
C SER A 367 7.24 8.60 9.83
N LYS A 368 6.24 9.14 10.55
CA LYS A 368 4.81 8.82 10.30
C LYS A 368 4.28 9.43 9.00
N GLN A 369 4.94 10.46 8.50
CA GLN A 369 4.62 11.12 7.25
C GLN A 369 5.93 11.56 6.62
N THR A 370 6.21 11.05 5.43
CA THR A 370 7.41 11.44 4.70
C THR A 370 7.27 12.89 4.22
N PRO A 371 8.17 13.79 4.65
CA PRO A 371 8.22 15.16 4.14
C PRO A 371 8.74 15.21 2.69
N CYS A 372 8.74 16.41 2.10
CA CYS A 372 9.34 16.65 0.80
C CYS A 372 10.81 16.23 0.80
N LEU A 373 11.20 15.26 -0.03
CA LEU A 373 12.56 14.71 -0.06
C LEU A 373 13.61 15.77 -0.40
N PHE A 374 13.33 16.64 -1.38
CA PHE A 374 14.22 17.73 -1.80
C PHE A 374 14.56 18.66 -0.64
N THR A 375 13.53 19.18 0.02
CA THR A 375 13.70 20.12 1.14
C THR A 375 14.34 19.45 2.34
N SER A 376 14.00 18.19 2.61
CA SER A 376 14.53 17.45 3.76
C SER A 376 16.01 17.13 3.57
N PHE A 377 16.40 16.67 2.39
CA PHE A 377 17.81 16.46 2.04
C PHE A 377 18.63 17.74 2.22
N GLN A 378 18.17 18.87 1.66
CA GLN A 378 18.87 20.15 1.78
C GLN A 378 18.98 20.61 3.24
N LYS A 379 17.91 20.50 4.03
CA LYS A 379 17.92 20.85 5.46
C LYS A 379 18.94 20.00 6.23
N ILE A 380 18.88 18.68 6.07
CA ILE A 380 19.80 17.74 6.72
C ILE A 380 21.25 18.09 6.35
N ARG A 381 21.54 18.31 5.06
CA ARG A 381 22.87 18.67 4.59
C ARG A 381 23.35 20.01 5.15
N ASN A 382 22.49 21.02 5.21
CA ASN A 382 22.86 22.33 5.75
C ASN A 382 23.13 22.25 7.26
N THR A 383 22.34 21.48 8.00
CA THR A 383 22.58 21.23 9.44
C THR A 383 23.90 20.51 9.65
N LEU A 384 24.20 19.47 8.86
CA LEU A 384 25.48 18.77 8.90
C LEU A 384 26.65 19.69 8.55
N GLY A 385 26.50 20.56 7.55
CA GLY A 385 27.54 21.51 7.15
C GLY A 385 27.86 22.54 8.23
N GLY A 386 26.87 22.91 9.06
CA GLY A 386 27.08 23.75 10.24
C GLY A 386 27.71 23.02 11.44
N GLN A 387 27.85 21.69 11.36
CA GLN A 387 28.45 20.82 12.38
C GLN A 387 29.74 20.16 11.88
N LYS A 388 30.35 20.70 10.82
CA LYS A 388 31.46 20.08 10.08
C LYS A 388 32.65 19.73 10.98
N ASP A 389 32.99 20.62 11.91
CA ASP A 389 34.11 20.42 12.85
C ASP A 389 33.86 19.22 13.79
N ILE A 390 32.62 19.03 14.23
CA ILE A 390 32.21 17.91 15.11
C ILE A 390 32.20 16.59 14.34
N LEU A 391 31.77 16.62 13.07
CA LEU A 391 31.80 15.44 12.20
C LEU A 391 33.23 15.01 11.92
N GLU A 392 34.12 15.96 11.60
CA GLU A 392 35.54 15.69 11.37
C GLU A 392 36.20 15.09 12.62
N GLU A 393 35.87 15.57 13.82
CA GLU A 393 36.32 15.00 15.10
C GLU A 393 35.83 13.54 15.28
N ILE A 394 34.54 13.27 15.05
CA ILE A 394 33.97 11.91 15.10
C ILE A 394 34.62 10.98 14.07
N TYR A 395 34.89 11.46 12.85
CA TYR A 395 35.58 10.66 11.84
C TYR A 395 37.04 10.39 12.23
N HIS A 396 37.71 11.37 12.82
CA HIS A 396 39.10 11.24 13.26
C HIS A 396 39.24 10.28 14.46
N ASP A 397 38.27 10.28 15.37
CA ASP A 397 38.22 9.37 16.52
C ASP A 397 37.87 7.94 16.10
N ASN A 398 36.88 7.73 15.24
CA ASN A 398 36.57 6.41 14.69
C ASN A 398 37.78 5.79 13.95
N LYS A 399 38.56 6.62 13.25
CA LYS A 399 39.77 6.19 12.54
C LYS A 399 40.94 5.89 13.49
N ARG A 400 41.04 6.60 14.63
CA ARG A 400 42.01 6.34 15.71
C ARG A 400 41.70 5.06 16.47
N GLU A 401 40.43 4.76 16.68
CA GLU A 401 39.96 3.55 17.38
C GLU A 401 39.97 2.29 16.49
N GLY A 402 40.37 2.41 15.22
CA GLY A 402 40.46 1.29 14.29
C GLY A 402 39.10 0.81 13.76
N TYR A 403 38.03 1.59 13.98
CA TYR A 403 36.70 1.27 13.48
C TYR A 403 36.58 1.64 12.00
N GLN A 404 36.52 0.63 11.14
CA GLN A 404 36.09 0.81 9.76
C GLN A 404 34.56 0.90 9.76
N ARG A 405 33.99 2.00 9.23
CA ARG A 405 32.54 2.16 9.11
C ARG A 405 32.01 1.19 8.06
N VAL A 406 31.64 -0.01 8.49
CA VAL A 406 31.01 -1.03 7.64
C VAL A 406 29.54 -0.66 7.51
N ARG A 407 29.11 -0.26 6.30
CA ARG A 407 27.70 -0.04 6.00
C ARG A 407 26.98 -1.39 6.04
N LYS A 408 26.15 -1.60 7.06
CA LYS A 408 25.34 -2.82 7.21
C LYS A 408 24.27 -2.83 6.12
N VAL A 409 24.48 -3.68 5.12
CA VAL A 409 23.51 -3.95 4.05
C VAL A 409 22.33 -4.68 4.68
N SER A 410 21.19 -3.99 4.81
CA SER A 410 19.94 -4.63 5.21
C SER A 410 19.13 -4.88 3.95
N PHE A 411 18.90 -6.16 3.63
CA PHE A 411 18.11 -6.63 2.48
C PHE A 411 16.61 -6.63 2.80
#